data_AF-A0A1V5TB64-F1
#
_entry.id   AF-A0A1V5TB64-F1
#
_cell.length_a   1.000
_cell.length_b   1.000
_cell.length_c   1.000
_cell.angle_alpha   90.00
_cell.angle_beta   90.00
_cell.angle_gamma   90.00
#
_symmetry.space_group_name_H-M   'P 1'
#
loop_
_entity.id
_entity.type
_entity.pdbx_description
1 polymer ?
#
loop_
_entity_poly.entity_id
_entity_poly.type
_entity_poly.pdbx_seq_one_letter_code
_entity_poly.pdbx_strand_id
1 'polypeptide(L)'
;MIAGLSVGILHTSNQKLYGIQYAPIAEAETLGGLQFGALCSADVLYGLQAGGIVKAKTVYGAQIGVINTADTVRGVQIGALNIARNLKGAQIGALNILTDPGLFGHVMVGCNIGY
;
A
#
# COMPACT_ATOMS: atom_id res chain seq x y z
N MET A 1 15.37 -9.62 11.21
CA MET A 1 13.91 -9.83 11.32
C MET A 1 13.49 -9.25 12.66
N ILE A 2 12.46 -8.41 12.68
CA ILE A 2 11.84 -7.89 13.90
C ILE A 2 10.45 -8.49 14.02
N ALA A 3 10.09 -8.97 15.21
CA ALA A 3 8.73 -9.34 15.57
C ALA A 3 8.29 -8.43 16.73
N GLY A 4 7.23 -7.65 16.54
CA GLY A 4 6.76 -6.67 17.51
C GLY A 4 6.73 -5.24 16.94
N LEU A 5 7.37 -4.30 17.63
CA LEU A 5 7.23 -2.87 17.35
C LEU A 5 8.54 -2.27 16.81
N SER A 6 8.47 -1.50 15.74
CA SER A 6 9.56 -0.68 15.19
C SER A 6 9.11 0.78 15.12
N VAL A 7 9.76 1.67 15.88
CA VAL A 7 9.43 3.10 15.94
C VAL A 7 10.65 3.93 15.56
N GLY A 8 10.46 4.95 14.74
CA GLY A 8 11.50 5.93 14.42
C GLY A 8 10.98 7.35 14.53
N ILE A 9 11.84 8.25 15.01
CA ILE A 9 11.52 9.69 15.11
C ILE A 9 11.37 10.30 13.71
N LEU A 10 12.21 9.87 12.76
CA LEU A 10 12.20 10.36 11.38
C LEU A 10 12.04 9.23 10.37
N HIS A 11 12.78 8.14 10.56
CA HIS A 11 12.88 7.06 9.58
C HIS A 11 13.00 5.68 10.27
N THR A 12 12.42 4.65 9.64
CA THR A 12 12.70 3.24 9.94
C THR A 12 12.87 2.45 8.63
N SER A 13 13.82 1.52 8.61
CA SER A 13 14.03 0.59 7.48
C SER A 13 14.22 -0.82 8.00
N ASN A 14 13.38 -1.75 7.55
CA ASN A 14 13.34 -3.12 8.06
C ASN A 14 13.29 -4.15 6.94
N GLN A 15 14.24 -5.08 6.86
CA GLN A 15 14.15 -6.16 5.86
C GLN A 15 12.89 -7.03 6.08
N LYS A 16 12.67 -7.50 7.30
CA LYS A 16 11.47 -8.27 7.66
C LYS A 16 10.94 -7.78 8.99
N LEU A 17 9.70 -7.32 9.01
CA LEU A 17 8.98 -6.90 10.21
C LEU A 17 7.63 -7.62 10.28
N TYR A 18 7.36 -8.27 11.40
CA TYR A 18 6.05 -8.84 11.73
C TYR A 18 5.49 -8.14 12.96
N GLY A 19 4.53 -7.24 12.79
CA GLY A 19 3.96 -6.43 13.87
C GLY A 19 3.63 -5.01 13.42
N ILE A 20 4.10 -4.00 14.14
CA ILE A 20 3.75 -2.59 13.91
C ILE A 20 5.01 -1.77 13.58
N GLN A 21 4.96 -1.00 12.50
CA GLN A 21 5.97 0.00 12.13
C GLN A 21 5.36 1.40 12.21
N TYR A 22 6.05 2.33 12.86
CA TYR A 22 5.66 3.73 12.90
C TYR A 22 6.87 4.66 12.73
N ALA A 23 6.84 5.52 11.72
CA ALA A 23 7.76 6.64 11.55
C ALA A 23 7.21 7.62 10.50
N PRO A 24 7.63 8.89 10.46
CA PRO A 24 7.31 9.78 9.34
C PRO A 24 7.68 9.16 7.99
N ILE A 25 8.83 8.47 7.90
CA ILE A 25 9.25 7.66 6.76
C ILE A 25 9.43 6.22 7.23
N ALA A 26 8.63 5.28 6.72
CA ALA A 26 8.67 3.89 7.11
C ALA A 26 8.89 2.98 5.90
N GLU A 27 9.98 2.22 5.89
CA GLU A 27 10.35 1.31 4.82
C GLU A 27 10.48 -0.12 5.33
N ALA A 28 10.02 -1.08 4.54
CA ALA A 28 10.28 -2.49 4.79
C ALA A 28 10.46 -3.28 3.48
N GLU A 29 11.25 -4.36 3.47
CA GLU A 29 11.17 -5.28 2.32
C GLU A 29 9.93 -6.17 2.48
N THR A 30 9.76 -6.83 3.62
CA THR A 30 8.57 -7.60 3.96
C THR A 30 7.95 -7.09 5.26
N LEU A 31 6.69 -6.69 5.20
CA LEU A 31 5.89 -6.30 6.35
C LEU A 31 4.68 -7.21 6.52
N GLY A 32 4.60 -7.90 7.65
CA GLY A 32 3.39 -8.59 8.10
C GLY A 32 2.75 -7.87 9.29
N GLY A 33 1.69 -7.11 9.08
CA GLY A 33 1.03 -6.35 10.14
C GLY A 33 0.66 -4.93 9.71
N LEU A 34 1.06 -3.92 10.50
CA LEU A 34 0.63 -2.52 10.32
C LEU A 34 1.84 -1.61 10.03
N GLN A 35 1.75 -0.77 9.00
CA GLN A 35 2.68 0.33 8.74
C GLN A 35 1.95 1.67 8.83
N PHE A 36 2.53 2.61 9.58
CA PHE A 36 2.00 3.95 9.72
C PHE A 36 3.09 5.00 9.50
N GLY A 37 2.77 6.07 8.77
CA GLY A 37 3.72 7.14 8.50
C GLY A 37 3.21 8.19 7.51
N ALA A 38 3.98 9.26 7.29
CA ALA A 38 3.67 10.19 6.21
C ALA A 38 4.00 9.55 4.85
N LEU A 39 5.14 8.86 4.77
CA LEU A 39 5.62 8.10 3.62
C LEU A 39 5.86 6.65 4.05
N CYS A 40 5.11 5.71 3.49
CA CYS A 40 5.27 4.28 3.75
C CYS A 40 5.69 3.55 2.46
N SER A 41 6.66 2.65 2.57
CA SER A 41 7.10 1.79 1.47
C SER A 41 7.26 0.35 1.94
N ALA A 42 6.76 -0.60 1.14
CA ALA A 42 7.04 -2.02 1.34
C ALA A 42 7.31 -2.74 0.02
N ASP A 43 8.22 -3.71 -0.05
CA ASP A 43 8.24 -4.58 -1.24
C ASP A 43 7.05 -5.55 -1.22
N VAL A 44 6.81 -6.21 -0.08
CA VAL A 44 5.66 -7.09 0.14
C VAL A 44 4.96 -6.72 1.44
N LEU A 45 3.68 -6.39 1.34
CA LEU A 45 2.79 -6.10 2.46
C LEU A 45 1.81 -7.24 2.67
N TYR A 46 1.76 -7.78 3.88
CA TYR A 46 0.70 -8.64 4.39
C TYR A 46 0.02 -7.92 5.56
N GLY A 47 -1.01 -7.13 5.29
CA GLY A 47 -1.72 -6.34 6.31
C GLY A 47 -2.12 -4.96 5.84
N LEU A 48 -1.91 -3.94 6.69
CA LEU A 48 -2.37 -2.57 6.48
C LEU A 48 -1.19 -1.59 6.39
N GLN A 49 -1.19 -0.75 5.36
CA GLN A 49 -0.42 0.49 5.30
C GLN A 49 -1.36 1.67 5.41
N ALA A 50 -1.06 2.64 6.28
CA ALA A 50 -1.80 3.89 6.36
C ALA A 50 -0.89 5.11 6.45
N GLY A 51 -1.15 6.14 5.65
CA GLY A 51 -0.29 7.32 5.59
C GLY A 51 -0.68 8.39 4.59
N GLY A 52 0.21 9.36 4.37
CA GLY A 52 0.04 10.36 3.31
C GLY A 52 0.22 9.74 1.94
N ILE A 53 1.40 9.18 1.70
CA ILE A 53 1.73 8.39 0.52
C ILE A 53 2.13 7.00 0.98
N VAL A 54 1.47 5.98 0.45
CA VAL A 54 1.81 4.59 0.73
C VAL A 54 2.08 3.85 -0.57
N LYS A 55 3.19 3.12 -0.60
CA LYS A 55 3.67 2.39 -1.77
C LYS A 55 3.98 0.96 -1.39
N ALA A 56 3.63 0.02 -2.27
CA ALA A 56 4.21 -1.32 -2.20
C ALA A 56 4.40 -1.98 -3.57
N LYS A 57 5.26 -3.00 -3.73
CA LYS A 57 5.22 -3.78 -4.98
C LYS A 57 4.03 -4.72 -4.96
N THR A 58 3.88 -5.51 -3.90
CA THR A 58 2.77 -6.45 -3.73
C THR A 58 2.03 -6.19 -2.42
N VAL A 59 0.71 -6.09 -2.50
CA VAL A 59 -0.19 -5.90 -1.35
C VAL A 59 -1.11 -7.09 -1.20
N TYR A 60 -1.09 -7.70 -0.02
CA TYR A 60 -2.07 -8.65 0.47
C TYR A 60 -2.76 -8.02 1.70
N GLY A 61 -3.83 -7.26 1.48
CA GLY A 61 -4.50 -6.51 2.55
C GLY A 61 -4.97 -5.13 2.10
N ALA A 62 -4.63 -4.08 2.85
CA ALA A 62 -5.17 -2.75 2.62
C ALA A 62 -4.09 -1.65 2.58
N GLN A 63 -4.32 -0.65 1.72
CA GLN A 63 -3.60 0.61 1.71
C GLN A 63 -4.60 1.76 1.90
N ILE A 64 -4.35 2.63 2.88
CA ILE A 64 -5.19 3.78 3.17
C ILE A 64 -4.31 5.04 3.18
N GLY A 65 -4.49 5.92 2.20
CA GLY A 65 -3.70 7.14 2.16
C GLY A 65 -4.21 8.16 1.17
N VAL A 66 -3.55 9.30 1.07
CA VAL A 66 -3.90 10.30 0.04
C VAL A 66 -3.54 9.73 -1.33
N ILE A 67 -2.35 9.14 -1.45
CA ILE A 67 -1.87 8.47 -2.66
C ILE A 67 -1.45 7.05 -2.32
N ASN A 68 -2.05 6.08 -3.00
CA ASN A 68 -1.73 4.66 -2.90
C ASN A 68 -1.12 4.19 -4.23
N THR A 69 0.03 3.52 -4.19
CA THR A 69 0.66 2.93 -5.38
C THR A 69 1.06 1.50 -5.12
N ALA A 70 0.69 0.60 -6.04
CA ALA A 70 1.26 -0.73 -6.06
C ALA A 70 1.39 -1.34 -7.46
N ASP A 71 2.26 -2.34 -7.62
CA ASP A 71 2.22 -3.15 -8.84
C ASP A 71 1.06 -4.15 -8.75
N THR A 72 1.02 -4.99 -7.72
CA THR A 72 -0.06 -5.98 -7.53
C THR A 72 -0.80 -5.72 -6.23
N VAL A 73 -2.12 -5.63 -6.32
CA VAL A 73 -3.02 -5.49 -5.17
C VAL A 73 -3.94 -6.70 -5.10
N ARG A 74 -3.91 -7.41 -3.97
CA ARG A 74 -4.88 -8.42 -3.56
C ARG A 74 -5.56 -7.93 -2.28
N GLY A 75 -6.59 -7.12 -2.44
CA GLY A 75 -7.27 -6.44 -1.34
C GLY A 75 -7.79 -5.06 -1.71
N VAL A 76 -7.65 -4.07 -0.83
CA VAL A 76 -8.33 -2.77 -0.97
C VAL A 76 -7.34 -1.59 -0.93
N GLN A 77 -7.48 -0.64 -1.85
CA GLN A 77 -6.85 0.68 -1.73
C GLN A 77 -7.93 1.74 -1.48
N ILE A 78 -7.73 2.62 -0.50
CA ILE A 78 -8.65 3.72 -0.18
C ILE A 78 -7.85 5.02 -0.15
N GLY A 79 -8.20 5.99 -1.01
CA GLY A 79 -7.46 7.24 -1.09
C GLY A 79 -7.97 8.24 -2.11
N ALA A 80 -7.34 9.41 -2.19
CA ALA A 80 -7.69 10.37 -3.24
C ALA A 80 -7.24 9.85 -4.61
N LEU A 81 -6.04 9.26 -4.67
CA LEU A 81 -5.45 8.66 -5.85
C LEU A 81 -5.00 7.22 -5.56
N ASN A 82 -5.54 6.26 -6.31
CA ASN A 82 -5.14 4.86 -6.26
C ASN A 82 -4.53 4.45 -7.59
N ILE A 83 -3.33 3.86 -7.55
CA ILE A 83 -2.63 3.36 -8.73
C ILE A 83 -2.27 1.91 -8.48
N ALA A 84 -2.72 1.02 -9.37
CA ALA A 84 -2.31 -0.38 -9.37
C ALA A 84 -1.99 -0.83 -10.80
N ARG A 85 -1.04 -1.76 -10.98
CA ARG A 85 -0.84 -2.42 -12.27
C ARG A 85 -1.83 -3.58 -12.43
N ASN A 86 -1.92 -4.44 -11.42
CA ASN A 86 -2.84 -5.57 -11.35
C ASN A 86 -3.66 -5.47 -10.05
N LEU A 87 -4.97 -5.63 -10.15
CA LEU A 87 -5.91 -5.53 -9.03
C LEU A 87 -6.79 -6.78 -8.96
N LYS A 88 -6.79 -7.41 -7.79
CA LYS A 88 -7.77 -8.41 -7.35
C LYS A 88 -8.39 -7.93 -6.03
N GLY A 89 -9.53 -7.25 -6.12
CA GLY A 89 -10.15 -6.56 -5.00
C GLY A 89 -10.72 -5.22 -5.43
N ALA A 90 -10.52 -4.15 -4.66
CA ALA A 90 -11.15 -2.87 -4.91
C ALA A 90 -10.22 -1.66 -4.72
N GLN A 91 -10.47 -0.60 -5.48
CA GLN A 91 -9.95 0.74 -5.23
C GLN A 91 -11.13 1.69 -4.99
N ILE A 92 -11.04 2.49 -3.93
CA ILE A 92 -12.06 3.48 -3.56
C ILE A 92 -11.37 4.84 -3.46
N GLY A 93 -11.80 5.78 -4.29
CA GLY A 93 -11.13 7.08 -4.37
C GLY A 93 -11.68 8.04 -5.39
N ALA A 94 -11.15 9.27 -5.35
CA ALA A 94 -11.49 10.27 -6.35
C ALA A 94 -10.96 9.87 -7.73
N LEU A 95 -9.76 9.29 -7.80
CA LEU A 95 -9.15 8.78 -9.01
C LEU A 95 -8.52 7.40 -8.79
N ASN A 96 -8.90 6.44 -9.62
CA ASN A 96 -8.40 5.08 -9.62
C ASN A 96 -7.77 4.80 -10.99
N ILE A 97 -6.54 4.31 -11.02
CA ILE A 97 -5.77 4.05 -12.25
C ILE A 97 -5.32 2.59 -12.23
N LEU A 98 -5.73 1.85 -13.26
CA LEU A 98 -5.19 0.53 -13.59
C LEU A 98 -4.34 0.62 -14.86
N THR A 99 -3.05 0.37 -14.73
CA THR A 99 -2.11 0.47 -15.87
C THR A 99 -2.01 -0.81 -16.70
N ASP A 100 -2.43 -1.97 -16.18
CA ASP A 100 -2.35 -3.24 -16.93
C ASP A 100 -3.55 -4.20 -16.70
N PRO A 101 -4.76 -3.89 -17.20
CA PRO A 101 -5.86 -4.83 -17.25
C PRO A 101 -6.20 -5.15 -18.72
N GLY A 102 -5.36 -5.89 -19.43
CA GLY A 102 -5.62 -6.16 -20.86
C GLY A 102 -5.71 -4.87 -21.71
N LEU A 103 -6.50 -4.89 -22.80
CA LEU A 103 -6.41 -3.95 -23.94
C LEU A 103 -6.61 -2.46 -23.61
N PHE A 104 -7.11 -2.09 -22.43
CA PHE A 104 -7.30 -0.69 -22.06
C PHE A 104 -6.91 -0.47 -20.60
N GLY A 105 -5.85 0.31 -20.34
CA GLY A 105 -5.67 0.91 -19.03
C GLY A 105 -6.91 1.75 -18.70
N HIS A 106 -7.52 1.53 -17.53
CA HIS A 106 -8.78 2.18 -17.17
C HIS A 106 -8.57 3.16 -16.02
N VAL A 107 -9.01 4.39 -16.24
CA VAL A 107 -9.15 5.42 -15.22
C VAL A 107 -10.61 5.41 -14.75
N MET A 108 -10.83 5.35 -13.46
CA MET A 108 -12.17 5.29 -12.86
C MET A 108 -12.29 6.27 -11.70
N VAL A 109 -13.51 6.73 -11.45
CA VAL A 109 -13.84 7.65 -10.34
C VAL A 109 -14.78 6.91 -9.38
N GLY A 110 -14.58 7.12 -8.08
CA GLY A 110 -15.40 6.52 -7.04
C GLY A 110 -14.91 5.11 -6.68
N CYS A 111 -15.43 4.09 -7.34
CA CYS A 111 -15.12 2.69 -7.03
C CYS A 111 -14.66 1.94 -8.28
N ASN A 112 -13.63 1.11 -8.11
CA ASN A 112 -13.13 0.20 -9.13
C ASN A 112 -12.96 -1.20 -8.51
N ILE A 113 -13.40 -2.24 -9.20
CA ILE A 113 -13.31 -3.63 -8.76
C ILE A 113 -12.49 -4.41 -9.78
N GLY A 114 -11.40 -5.04 -9.32
CA GLY A 114 -10.58 -5.94 -10.13
C GLY A 114 -10.82 -7.40 -9.74
N TYR A 115 -10.89 -8.28 -10.74
CA TYR A 115 -11.14 -9.73 -10.60
C TYR A 115 -9.92 -10.56 -11.01
#